data_AF-A0A534PEH1-F1
#
_entry.id   AF-A0A534PEH1-F1
#
_cell.length_a   1.000
_cell.length_b   1.000
_cell.length_c   1.000
_cell.angle_alpha   90.00
_cell.angle_beta   90.00
_cell.angle_gamma   90.00
#
_symmetry.space_group_name_H-M   'P 1'
#
loop_
_entity.id
_entity.type
_entity.pdbx_description
1 polymer ?
#
loop_
_entity_poly.entity_id
_entity_poly.type
_entity_poly.pdbx_seq_one_letter_code
_entity_poly.pdbx_strand_id
1 'polypeptide(L)'
;SFGSLIVRWLIEKNVGGLAGGGRIARWLSIEGLVAGSWAASRGKLVDIVDFLSPLPIDVDHMTYGWVETNLHAPRTEADHAFYAEILMGQVVSTDDGYENGALTALMRTSGEWQPNDGVQAAADALFQSVTARSLFQGMPPTLGVLHCQHLAIQQARGAWAEAATFLTQRRRVTVTMTSARVADLHEPEAWYWDWRPAEVVLESRVYSPEVEARWGIGDALCVREKEGAAAPLRRYGQDGESQSFTHVLFDDLVLAGEKELRLELHAEEIDYDWRYGVHETVQLPYYDDLGSGSIRVSTLSPGSYTFQAASWSCTLAVSIFDYAFAPPLGVVDVRPGRAALRISPNPHAASARITLEGAAAGTGSAPATLEIHDISGRMVRRIEGDALAGFRWDGRDQEGVRLLPGLYMVRLSTSRGTWSARSVLLP
;
A
#
# COMPACT_ATOMS: atom_id res chain seq x y z
N SER A 1 -2.88 -11.92 1.90
CA SER A 1 -2.96 -10.76 2.81
C SER A 1 -4.37 -10.58 3.39
N PHE A 2 -4.63 -11.03 4.63
CA PHE A 2 -5.97 -11.02 5.25
C PHE A 2 -6.34 -9.67 5.94
N GLY A 3 -5.37 -8.79 6.15
CA GLY A 3 -5.53 -7.58 6.97
C GLY A 3 -6.64 -6.63 6.51
N SER A 4 -6.76 -6.36 5.21
CA SER A 4 -7.83 -5.48 4.69
C SER A 4 -9.23 -6.07 4.88
N LEU A 5 -9.36 -7.39 4.84
CA LEU A 5 -10.65 -8.06 5.04
C LEU A 5 -11.10 -7.96 6.50
N ILE A 6 -10.15 -8.01 7.45
CA ILE A 6 -10.42 -7.70 8.86
C ILE A 6 -10.94 -6.26 8.99
N VAL A 7 -10.30 -5.28 8.37
CA VAL A 7 -10.76 -3.87 8.45
C VAL A 7 -12.14 -3.69 7.81
N ARG A 8 -12.39 -4.34 6.67
CA ARG A 8 -13.72 -4.37 6.04
C ARG A 8 -14.79 -4.91 7.00
N TRP A 9 -14.51 -6.02 7.69
CA TRP A 9 -15.38 -6.54 8.74
C TRP A 9 -15.62 -5.48 9.82
N LEU A 10 -14.54 -4.93 10.40
CA LEU A 10 -14.65 -3.93 11.47
C LEU A 10 -15.58 -2.77 11.08
N ILE A 11 -15.51 -2.34 9.81
CA ILE A 11 -16.38 -1.29 9.26
C ILE A 11 -17.82 -1.78 9.11
N GLU A 12 -18.07 -2.82 8.31
CA GLU A 12 -19.44 -3.26 7.97
C GLU A 12 -20.20 -3.81 9.17
N LYS A 13 -19.51 -4.42 10.14
CA LYS A 13 -20.12 -4.89 11.40
C LYS A 13 -20.07 -3.85 12.52
N ASN A 14 -19.54 -2.66 12.24
CA ASN A 14 -19.38 -1.59 13.23
C ASN A 14 -18.78 -2.10 14.54
N VAL A 15 -17.73 -2.91 14.45
CA VAL A 15 -17.17 -3.60 15.61
C VAL A 15 -16.71 -2.55 16.62
N GLY A 16 -17.20 -2.66 17.86
CA GLY A 16 -16.90 -1.69 18.92
C GLY A 16 -17.42 -0.26 18.65
N GLY A 17 -18.32 -0.07 17.69
CA GLY A 17 -18.82 1.26 17.33
C GLY A 17 -17.80 2.12 16.57
N LEU A 18 -16.76 1.52 15.97
CA LEU A 18 -15.67 2.27 15.34
C LEU A 18 -16.16 3.11 14.15
N ALA A 19 -16.80 2.48 13.17
CA ALA A 19 -17.22 3.18 11.95
C ALA A 19 -18.46 4.05 12.20
N GLY A 20 -19.49 3.49 12.83
CA GLY A 20 -20.72 4.23 13.17
C GLY A 20 -20.51 5.35 14.19
N GLY A 21 -19.41 5.32 14.95
CA GLY A 21 -18.99 6.40 15.85
C GLY A 21 -18.02 7.40 15.23
N GLY A 22 -17.74 7.31 13.91
CA GLY A 22 -16.82 8.22 13.20
C GLY A 22 -15.37 8.13 13.67
N ARG A 23 -14.93 6.97 14.19
CA ARG A 23 -13.56 6.76 14.69
C ARG A 23 -12.58 6.37 13.58
N ILE A 24 -13.08 6.02 12.40
CA ILE A 24 -12.29 5.72 11.21
C ILE A 24 -12.48 6.89 10.25
N ALA A 25 -11.44 7.68 10.02
CA ALA A 25 -11.50 8.81 9.08
C ALA A 25 -10.97 8.42 7.69
N ARG A 26 -9.99 7.52 7.65
CA ARG A 26 -9.31 7.07 6.43
C ARG A 26 -9.05 5.57 6.52
N TRP A 27 -9.20 4.86 5.42
CA TRP A 27 -8.82 3.47 5.27
C TRP A 27 -8.09 3.27 3.95
N LEU A 28 -6.82 2.91 4.03
CA LEU A 28 -6.00 2.53 2.88
C LEU A 28 -5.73 1.03 2.93
N SER A 29 -6.08 0.31 1.87
CA SER A 29 -5.64 -1.07 1.66
C SER A 29 -4.46 -1.08 0.70
N ILE A 30 -3.33 -1.67 1.10
CA ILE A 30 -2.16 -1.88 0.23
C ILE A 30 -1.99 -3.38 0.08
N GLU A 31 -2.21 -3.90 -1.12
CA GLU A 31 -2.15 -5.34 -1.43
C GLU A 31 -2.87 -6.20 -0.38
N GLY A 32 -4.02 -5.75 0.12
CA GLY A 32 -4.81 -6.51 1.07
C GLY A 32 -6.13 -6.91 0.48
N LEU A 33 -6.54 -8.16 0.70
CA LEU A 33 -7.79 -8.70 0.16
C LEU A 33 -8.98 -7.88 0.69
N VAL A 34 -9.78 -7.38 -0.24
CA VAL A 34 -11.03 -6.66 0.05
C VAL A 34 -12.22 -7.53 -0.31
N ALA A 35 -12.13 -8.28 -1.40
CA ALA A 35 -13.23 -9.05 -1.96
C ALA A 35 -13.07 -10.58 -1.75
N GLY A 36 -12.17 -11.02 -0.87
CA GLY A 36 -11.79 -12.43 -0.73
C GLY A 36 -10.63 -12.81 -1.65
N SER A 37 -10.28 -14.09 -1.75
CA SER A 37 -9.11 -14.59 -2.50
C SER A 37 -9.50 -15.67 -3.48
N TRP A 38 -9.03 -15.52 -4.73
CA TRP A 38 -9.16 -16.52 -5.78
C TRP A 38 -8.57 -17.86 -5.37
N ALA A 39 -7.33 -17.85 -4.85
CA ALA A 39 -6.63 -19.06 -4.46
C ALA A 39 -7.34 -19.79 -3.31
N ALA A 40 -7.76 -19.06 -2.27
CA ALA A 40 -8.51 -19.63 -1.15
C ALA A 40 -9.87 -20.22 -1.59
N SER A 41 -10.47 -19.67 -2.65
CA SER A 41 -11.78 -20.09 -3.14
C SER A 41 -11.74 -21.35 -4.02
N ARG A 42 -10.59 -21.99 -4.16
CA ARG A 42 -10.41 -23.21 -4.97
C ARG A 42 -10.14 -24.40 -4.06
N GLY A 43 -11.21 -25.06 -3.63
CA GLY A 43 -11.15 -26.17 -2.65
C GLY A 43 -10.06 -27.20 -2.94
N LYS A 44 -9.97 -27.71 -4.18
CA LYS A 44 -8.91 -28.68 -4.55
C LYS A 44 -7.47 -28.14 -4.39
N LEU A 45 -7.26 -26.85 -4.65
CA LEU A 45 -5.95 -26.22 -4.48
C LEU A 45 -5.61 -26.10 -2.98
N VAL A 46 -6.59 -25.63 -2.19
CA VAL A 46 -6.48 -25.51 -0.74
C VAL A 46 -6.21 -26.86 -0.11
N ASP A 47 -6.96 -27.91 -0.49
CA ASP A 47 -6.80 -29.27 0.04
C ASP A 47 -5.37 -29.83 -0.19
N ILE A 48 -4.79 -29.58 -1.37
CA ILE A 48 -3.43 -30.01 -1.72
C ILE A 48 -2.39 -29.27 -0.87
N VAL A 49 -2.54 -27.95 -0.74
CA VAL A 49 -1.60 -27.13 0.05
C VAL A 49 -1.71 -27.45 1.53
N ASP A 50 -2.94 -27.57 2.07
CA ASP A 50 -3.22 -27.90 3.46
C ASP A 50 -2.65 -29.28 3.84
N PHE A 51 -2.77 -30.27 2.96
CA PHE A 51 -2.15 -31.59 3.15
C PHE A 51 -0.62 -31.51 3.29
N LEU A 52 0.04 -30.63 2.52
CA LEU A 52 1.49 -30.46 2.53
C LEU A 52 1.96 -29.54 3.68
N SER A 53 1.13 -28.55 4.04
CA SER A 53 1.38 -27.57 5.09
C SER A 53 0.03 -27.04 5.60
N PRO A 54 -0.37 -27.36 6.85
CA PRO A 54 -1.65 -26.92 7.41
C PRO A 54 -1.83 -25.41 7.29
N LEU A 55 -2.94 -25.01 6.68
CA LEU A 55 -3.27 -23.61 6.44
C LEU A 55 -3.98 -23.00 7.66
N PRO A 56 -3.76 -21.71 7.94
CA PRO A 56 -4.45 -21.04 9.05
C PRO A 56 -5.94 -20.89 8.74
N ILE A 57 -6.75 -20.74 9.80
CA ILE A 57 -8.20 -20.47 9.71
C ILE A 57 -8.53 -19.26 8.83
N ASP A 58 -7.59 -18.32 8.69
CA ASP A 58 -7.74 -17.15 7.84
C ASP A 58 -8.03 -17.53 6.38
N VAL A 59 -7.56 -18.69 5.90
CA VAL A 59 -7.84 -19.15 4.51
C VAL A 59 -9.32 -19.40 4.29
N ASP A 60 -10.02 -20.01 5.25
CA ASP A 60 -11.46 -20.22 5.16
C ASP A 60 -12.22 -18.88 5.11
N HIS A 61 -11.77 -17.91 5.91
CA HIS A 61 -12.33 -16.57 5.95
C HIS A 61 -12.01 -15.72 4.72
N MET A 62 -11.03 -16.13 3.89
CA MET A 62 -10.69 -15.47 2.64
C MET A 62 -11.47 -16.03 1.45
N THR A 63 -12.24 -17.11 1.59
CA THR A 63 -13.03 -17.65 0.48
C THR A 63 -14.13 -16.67 0.03
N TYR A 64 -14.44 -16.65 -1.26
CA TYR A 64 -15.51 -15.81 -1.81
C TYR A 64 -16.85 -16.09 -1.13
N GLY A 65 -17.18 -17.37 -0.92
CA GLY A 65 -18.42 -17.76 -0.25
C GLY A 65 -18.48 -17.29 1.20
N TRP A 66 -17.38 -17.33 1.94
CA TRP A 66 -17.34 -16.80 3.29
C TRP A 66 -17.54 -15.28 3.30
N VAL A 67 -16.86 -14.56 2.39
CA VAL A 67 -16.98 -13.10 2.27
C VAL A 67 -18.42 -12.69 1.94
N GLU A 68 -19.06 -13.32 0.96
CA GLU A 68 -20.45 -13.01 0.57
C GLU A 68 -21.47 -13.39 1.65
N THR A 69 -21.17 -14.39 2.48
CA THR A 69 -22.03 -14.78 3.61
C THR A 69 -21.94 -13.81 4.77
N ASN A 70 -20.76 -13.23 5.01
CA ASN A 70 -20.48 -12.47 6.23
C ASN A 70 -20.39 -10.95 6.00
N LEU A 71 -20.12 -10.49 4.79
CA LEU A 71 -20.00 -9.08 4.39
C LEU A 71 -20.99 -8.77 3.26
N HIS A 72 -20.96 -7.55 2.70
CA HIS A 72 -21.84 -7.17 1.60
C HIS A 72 -21.70 -8.11 0.39
N ALA A 73 -22.84 -8.45 -0.22
CA ALA A 73 -22.95 -9.26 -1.42
C ALA A 73 -23.60 -8.41 -2.55
N PRO A 74 -22.97 -8.31 -3.74
CA PRO A 74 -21.78 -9.03 -4.17
C PRO A 74 -20.50 -8.57 -3.45
N ARG A 75 -19.56 -9.50 -3.22
CA ARG A 75 -18.31 -9.25 -2.49
C ARG A 75 -17.46 -8.12 -3.05
N THR A 76 -17.60 -7.83 -4.34
CA THR A 76 -16.81 -6.83 -5.06
C THR A 76 -17.38 -5.41 -4.94
N GLU A 77 -18.55 -5.23 -4.31
CA GLU A 77 -19.20 -3.94 -4.17
C GLU A 77 -19.05 -3.37 -2.75
N ALA A 78 -18.77 -2.07 -2.66
CA ALA A 78 -18.91 -1.31 -1.43
C ALA A 78 -20.33 -0.73 -1.32
N ASP A 79 -21.22 -1.42 -0.59
CA ASP A 79 -22.57 -0.93 -0.29
C ASP A 79 -22.88 -0.90 1.22
N HIS A 80 -22.22 0.00 1.94
CA HIS A 80 -22.46 0.18 3.37
C HIS A 80 -22.47 1.66 3.75
N ALA A 81 -23.51 2.09 4.48
CA ALA A 81 -23.63 3.49 4.91
C ALA A 81 -22.44 3.96 5.76
N PHE A 82 -21.73 3.04 6.41
CA PHE A 82 -20.53 3.37 7.19
C PHE A 82 -19.32 3.78 6.34
N TYR A 83 -19.32 3.48 5.04
CA TYR A 83 -18.27 3.97 4.14
C TYR A 83 -18.45 5.45 3.79
N ALA A 84 -19.66 6.01 3.92
CA ALA A 84 -19.98 7.39 3.54
C ALA A 84 -19.17 8.47 4.28
N GLU A 85 -18.54 8.12 5.40
CA GLU A 85 -17.75 9.01 6.26
C GLU A 85 -16.26 8.66 6.27
N ILE A 86 -15.82 7.72 5.42
CA ILE A 86 -14.45 7.20 5.39
C ILE A 86 -13.83 7.50 4.02
N LEU A 87 -12.73 8.25 3.99
CA LEU A 87 -11.90 8.29 2.79
C LEU A 87 -11.25 6.92 2.59
N MET A 88 -11.62 6.24 1.51
CA MET A 88 -11.08 4.94 1.13
C MET A 88 -10.00 5.10 0.06
N GLY A 89 -8.97 4.28 0.14
CA GLY A 89 -7.92 4.16 -0.88
C GLY A 89 -7.49 2.71 -1.02
N GLN A 90 -7.11 2.34 -2.24
CA GLN A 90 -6.75 0.98 -2.60
C GLN A 90 -5.48 1.01 -3.45
N VAL A 91 -4.47 0.24 -3.07
CA VAL A 91 -3.24 0.07 -3.83
C VAL A 91 -3.12 -1.40 -4.16
N VAL A 92 -3.01 -1.70 -5.45
CA VAL A 92 -2.85 -3.06 -5.97
C VAL A 92 -1.57 -3.16 -6.79
N SER A 93 -1.03 -4.37 -6.88
CA SER A 93 0.15 -4.61 -7.69
C SER A 93 -0.05 -5.72 -8.71
N THR A 94 0.81 -5.74 -9.72
CA THR A 94 0.64 -6.57 -10.92
C THR A 94 1.90 -7.28 -11.41
N ASP A 95 3.00 -7.28 -10.63
CA ASP A 95 4.15 -8.12 -10.95
C ASP A 95 3.91 -9.51 -10.37
N ASP A 96 3.67 -10.48 -11.24
CA ASP A 96 3.35 -11.86 -10.90
C ASP A 96 4.58 -12.74 -10.66
N GLY A 97 5.79 -12.18 -10.66
CA GLY A 97 7.04 -12.94 -10.60
C GLY A 97 7.31 -13.67 -9.29
N TYR A 98 6.52 -13.44 -8.23
CA TYR A 98 6.66 -14.19 -6.97
C TYR A 98 6.47 -15.69 -7.20
N GLU A 99 7.35 -16.51 -6.59
CA GLU A 99 7.41 -17.97 -6.80
C GLU A 99 7.42 -18.36 -8.29
N ASN A 100 8.10 -17.57 -9.13
CA ASN A 100 8.21 -17.77 -10.58
C ASN A 100 6.85 -17.84 -11.31
N GLY A 101 5.87 -17.01 -10.92
CA GLY A 101 4.58 -16.95 -11.61
C GLY A 101 3.67 -18.14 -11.33
N ALA A 102 3.86 -18.84 -10.21
CA ALA A 102 3.08 -20.02 -9.85
C ALA A 102 1.56 -19.74 -9.82
N LEU A 103 1.15 -18.60 -9.26
CA LEU A 103 -0.26 -18.20 -9.23
C LEU A 103 -0.82 -17.98 -10.64
N THR A 104 -0.07 -17.27 -11.48
CA THR A 104 -0.42 -17.07 -12.89
C THR A 104 -0.58 -18.42 -13.61
N ALA A 105 0.36 -19.34 -13.44
CA ALA A 105 0.28 -20.67 -14.05
C ALA A 105 -1.00 -21.41 -13.61
N LEU A 106 -1.35 -21.36 -12.32
CA LEU A 106 -2.57 -21.97 -11.79
C LEU A 106 -3.84 -21.33 -12.36
N MET A 107 -3.92 -19.99 -12.38
CA MET A 107 -5.07 -19.28 -12.94
C MET A 107 -5.25 -19.60 -14.43
N ARG A 108 -4.15 -19.68 -15.19
CA ARG A 108 -4.17 -20.10 -16.61
C ARG A 108 -4.68 -21.51 -16.80
N THR A 109 -4.17 -22.49 -16.04
CA THR A 109 -4.67 -23.88 -16.13
C THR A 109 -6.14 -24.01 -15.75
N SER A 110 -6.66 -23.08 -14.95
CA SER A 110 -8.07 -23.00 -14.56
C SER A 110 -8.94 -22.22 -15.56
N GLY A 111 -8.35 -21.56 -16.57
CA GLY A 111 -9.07 -20.73 -17.53
C GLY A 111 -9.61 -19.41 -16.96
N GLU A 112 -9.06 -18.95 -15.83
CA GLU A 112 -9.56 -17.79 -15.08
C GLU A 112 -8.43 -16.78 -14.78
N TRP A 113 -7.57 -16.58 -15.78
CA TRP A 113 -6.44 -15.66 -15.64
C TRP A 113 -6.90 -14.23 -15.32
N GLN A 114 -6.16 -13.60 -14.41
CA GLN A 114 -6.33 -12.21 -13.98
C GLN A 114 -4.96 -11.61 -13.65
N PRO A 115 -4.77 -10.27 -13.80
CA PRO A 115 -3.63 -9.58 -13.24
C PRO A 115 -3.46 -9.88 -11.75
N ASN A 116 -2.24 -10.13 -11.30
CA ASN A 116 -1.93 -10.54 -9.93
C ASN A 116 -0.51 -10.13 -9.52
N ASP A 117 -0.25 -10.12 -8.23
CA ASP A 117 1.05 -9.77 -7.62
C ASP A 117 1.88 -11.02 -7.24
N GLY A 118 1.51 -12.17 -7.82
CA GLY A 118 2.06 -13.50 -7.55
C GLY A 118 1.53 -14.18 -6.28
N VAL A 119 0.77 -13.48 -5.42
CA VAL A 119 0.11 -14.05 -4.23
C VAL A 119 -1.41 -13.96 -4.30
N GLN A 120 -1.95 -12.89 -4.90
CA GLN A 120 -3.39 -12.66 -5.02
C GLN A 120 -3.73 -11.91 -6.31
N ALA A 121 -4.97 -12.09 -6.79
CA ALA A 121 -5.47 -11.33 -7.93
C ALA A 121 -5.61 -9.84 -7.56
N ALA A 122 -5.25 -8.93 -8.47
CA ALA A 122 -5.44 -7.49 -8.27
C ALA A 122 -6.92 -7.15 -8.06
N ALA A 123 -7.83 -7.85 -8.76
CA ALA A 123 -9.27 -7.68 -8.65
C ALA A 123 -9.85 -8.07 -7.27
N ASP A 124 -9.12 -8.85 -6.49
CA ASP A 124 -9.50 -9.28 -5.14
C ASP A 124 -9.07 -8.29 -4.06
N ALA A 125 -8.12 -7.40 -4.38
CA ALA A 125 -7.58 -6.38 -3.48
C ALA A 125 -8.31 -5.02 -3.58
N LEU A 126 -9.39 -4.94 -4.37
CA LEU A 126 -10.16 -3.70 -4.56
C LEU A 126 -11.68 -3.91 -4.57
N PHE A 127 -12.42 -2.81 -4.41
CA PHE A 127 -13.86 -2.77 -4.71
C PHE A 127 -14.03 -2.41 -6.19
N GLN A 128 -14.81 -3.21 -6.92
CA GLN A 128 -15.07 -3.01 -8.34
C GLN A 128 -16.23 -2.03 -8.58
N SER A 129 -17.14 -1.90 -7.62
CA SER A 129 -18.22 -0.92 -7.62
C SER A 129 -18.43 -0.33 -6.23
N VAL A 130 -18.99 0.88 -6.19
CA VAL A 130 -19.27 1.62 -4.96
C VAL A 130 -20.62 2.30 -5.13
N THR A 131 -21.54 2.05 -4.21
CA THR A 131 -22.88 2.64 -4.29
C THR A 131 -22.87 4.08 -3.80
N ALA A 132 -23.86 4.87 -4.21
CA ALA A 132 -23.96 6.29 -3.84
C ALA A 132 -23.95 6.53 -2.32
N ARG A 133 -24.51 5.61 -1.53
CA ARG A 133 -24.52 5.67 -0.06
C ARG A 133 -23.18 5.32 0.60
N SER A 134 -22.20 4.84 -0.18
CA SER A 134 -20.87 4.50 0.30
C SER A 134 -19.81 5.52 -0.13
N LEU A 135 -20.16 6.49 -0.98
CA LEU A 135 -19.24 7.50 -1.48
C LEU A 135 -18.96 8.56 -0.41
N PHE A 136 -17.70 8.69 0.00
CA PHE A 136 -17.26 9.77 0.89
C PHE A 136 -17.20 11.08 0.11
N GLN A 137 -18.05 12.05 0.48
CA GLN A 137 -18.20 13.33 -0.22
C GLN A 137 -18.47 13.17 -1.73
N GLY A 138 -19.17 12.09 -2.12
CA GLY A 138 -19.48 11.79 -3.53
C GLY A 138 -18.31 11.23 -4.33
N MET A 139 -17.17 10.93 -3.69
CA MET A 139 -15.97 10.42 -4.36
C MET A 139 -15.80 8.90 -4.15
N PRO A 140 -15.39 8.15 -5.19
CA PRO A 140 -15.03 6.73 -5.03
C PRO A 140 -13.71 6.58 -4.26
N PRO A 141 -13.31 5.37 -3.84
CA PRO A 141 -11.95 5.12 -3.35
C PRO A 141 -10.88 5.65 -4.32
N THR A 142 -9.72 6.05 -3.81
CA THR A 142 -8.52 6.24 -4.65
C THR A 142 -8.00 4.86 -5.10
N LEU A 143 -7.34 4.81 -6.26
CA LEU A 143 -6.76 3.58 -6.78
C LEU A 143 -5.33 3.83 -7.29
N GLY A 144 -4.35 3.34 -6.52
CA GLY A 144 -2.97 3.19 -6.94
C GLY A 144 -2.74 1.83 -7.59
N VAL A 145 -1.96 1.80 -8.67
CA VAL A 145 -1.53 0.55 -9.31
C VAL A 145 -0.02 0.58 -9.42
N LEU A 146 0.64 -0.49 -8.98
CA LEU A 146 2.08 -0.64 -9.02
C LEU A 146 2.47 -1.89 -9.80
N HIS A 147 3.66 -1.89 -10.39
CA HIS A 147 4.29 -3.11 -10.88
C HIS A 147 5.30 -3.60 -9.83
N CYS A 148 4.80 -4.34 -8.84
CA CYS A 148 5.58 -4.85 -7.73
C CYS A 148 5.04 -6.21 -7.26
N GLN A 149 5.92 -7.07 -6.78
CA GLN A 149 5.53 -8.36 -6.21
C GLN A 149 4.97 -8.16 -4.80
N HIS A 150 4.08 -9.05 -4.37
CA HIS A 150 3.39 -8.95 -3.09
C HIS A 150 4.32 -8.75 -1.87
N LEU A 151 5.45 -9.48 -1.84
CA LEU A 151 6.41 -9.36 -0.72
C LEU A 151 7.42 -8.23 -0.92
N ALA A 152 7.56 -7.71 -2.13
CA ALA A 152 8.48 -6.64 -2.47
C ALA A 152 7.89 -5.25 -2.17
N ILE A 153 6.55 -5.11 -2.06
CA ILE A 153 5.92 -3.80 -1.83
C ILE A 153 6.40 -3.11 -0.55
N GLN A 154 6.79 -3.88 0.47
CA GLN A 154 7.36 -3.32 1.70
C GLN A 154 8.65 -2.50 1.45
N GLN A 155 9.30 -2.70 0.30
CA GLN A 155 10.48 -1.97 -0.16
C GLN A 155 10.15 -0.95 -1.27
N ALA A 156 8.92 -0.96 -1.81
CA ALA A 156 8.48 -0.02 -2.84
C ALA A 156 8.27 1.37 -2.24
N ARG A 157 9.26 2.25 -2.41
CA ARG A 157 9.23 3.59 -1.84
C ARG A 157 8.09 4.45 -2.39
N GLY A 158 7.69 4.23 -3.65
CA GLY A 158 6.51 4.85 -4.26
C GLY A 158 5.22 4.54 -3.49
N ALA A 159 4.98 3.26 -3.15
CA ALA A 159 3.82 2.83 -2.35
C ALA A 159 3.78 3.51 -0.97
N TRP A 160 4.95 3.66 -0.33
CA TRP A 160 5.05 4.37 0.95
C TRP A 160 4.83 5.87 0.82
N ALA A 161 5.21 6.47 -0.30
CA ALA A 161 4.89 7.86 -0.60
C ALA A 161 3.39 8.05 -0.79
N GLU A 162 2.71 7.18 -1.55
CA GLU A 162 1.24 7.16 -1.68
C GLU A 162 0.57 6.98 -0.32
N ALA A 163 1.04 6.03 0.50
CA ALA A 163 0.49 5.84 1.85
C ALA A 163 0.63 7.11 2.71
N ALA A 164 1.78 7.77 2.64
CA ALA A 164 2.02 9.02 3.37
C ALA A 164 1.14 10.16 2.86
N THR A 165 0.98 10.33 1.54
CA THR A 165 0.12 11.38 0.98
C THR A 165 -1.34 11.09 1.28
N PHE A 166 -1.81 9.86 1.07
CA PHE A 166 -3.17 9.42 1.37
C PHE A 166 -3.54 9.66 2.83
N LEU A 167 -2.64 9.44 3.79
CA LEU A 167 -2.91 9.59 5.22
C LEU A 167 -2.83 11.04 5.73
N THR A 168 -2.12 11.93 5.02
CA THR A 168 -1.81 13.27 5.54
C THR A 168 -2.35 14.42 4.69
N GLN A 169 -2.63 14.20 3.42
CA GLN A 169 -3.00 15.26 2.49
C GLN A 169 -4.51 15.33 2.32
N ARG A 170 -4.96 16.27 1.49
CA ARG A 170 -6.39 16.51 1.22
C ARG A 170 -6.71 16.70 -0.26
N ARG A 171 -5.73 17.08 -1.08
CA ARG A 171 -5.94 17.33 -2.50
C ARG A 171 -5.76 16.03 -3.25
N ARG A 172 -6.86 15.50 -3.79
CA ARG A 172 -6.88 14.43 -4.77
C ARG A 172 -6.67 15.01 -6.15
N VAL A 173 -5.81 14.37 -6.93
CA VAL A 173 -5.63 14.66 -8.34
C VAL A 173 -5.97 13.40 -9.11
N THR A 174 -6.84 13.52 -10.11
CA THR A 174 -7.16 12.45 -11.03
C THR A 174 -6.72 12.85 -12.42
N VAL A 175 -5.82 12.05 -13.02
CA VAL A 175 -5.34 12.21 -14.40
C VAL A 175 -5.93 11.08 -15.23
N THR A 176 -6.68 11.45 -16.27
CA THR A 176 -7.42 10.51 -17.12
C THR A 176 -7.03 10.71 -18.57
N MET A 177 -6.63 9.64 -19.25
CA MET A 177 -6.56 9.63 -20.72
C MET A 177 -7.98 9.53 -21.29
N THR A 178 -8.38 10.55 -22.05
CA THR A 178 -9.75 10.68 -22.58
C THR A 178 -9.87 10.34 -24.06
N SER A 179 -8.75 10.33 -24.78
CA SER A 179 -8.69 9.91 -26.17
C SER A 179 -7.28 9.54 -26.55
N ALA A 180 -7.14 8.69 -27.56
CA ALA A 180 -5.87 8.44 -28.23
C ALA A 180 -6.09 8.34 -29.74
N ARG A 181 -5.13 8.86 -30.50
CA ARG A 181 -5.06 8.76 -31.95
C ARG A 181 -3.75 8.09 -32.33
N VAL A 182 -3.83 7.03 -33.12
CA VAL A 182 -2.67 6.33 -33.68
C VAL A 182 -2.52 6.80 -35.11
N ALA A 183 -1.38 7.41 -35.43
CA ALA A 183 -1.09 8.00 -36.73
C ALA A 183 -0.51 6.99 -37.72
N ASP A 184 0.21 6.00 -37.22
CA ASP A 184 0.87 4.93 -37.98
C ASP A 184 0.82 3.66 -37.10
N LEU A 185 0.17 2.60 -37.56
CA LEU A 185 0.01 1.34 -36.83
C LEU A 185 1.24 0.44 -36.95
N HIS A 186 2.16 0.74 -37.87
CA HIS A 186 3.26 -0.14 -38.29
C HIS A 186 2.84 -1.51 -38.87
N GLU A 187 1.54 -1.73 -39.09
CA GLU A 187 1.04 -2.94 -39.74
C GLU A 187 1.02 -2.82 -41.28
N PRO A 188 1.45 -3.86 -42.01
CA PRO A 188 1.30 -3.87 -43.45
C PRO A 188 -0.18 -4.06 -43.83
N GLU A 189 -0.81 -3.03 -44.40
CA GLU A 189 -2.13 -3.11 -45.05
C GLU A 189 -2.08 -4.00 -46.32
N ALA A 190 -1.81 -5.29 -46.17
CA ALA A 190 -1.85 -6.25 -47.27
C ALA A 190 -3.27 -6.80 -47.41
N TRP A 191 -3.92 -6.53 -48.55
CA TRP A 191 -5.32 -6.90 -48.87
C TRP A 191 -5.71 -8.38 -48.68
N TYR A 192 -4.76 -9.26 -48.36
CA TYR A 192 -4.88 -10.72 -48.29
C TYR A 192 -4.29 -11.34 -47.02
N TRP A 193 -3.64 -10.57 -46.13
CA TRP A 193 -2.94 -11.13 -44.97
C TRP A 193 -3.45 -10.69 -43.61
N ASP A 194 -3.96 -9.46 -43.43
CA ASP A 194 -4.67 -9.14 -42.20
C ASP A 194 -5.69 -8.01 -42.35
N TRP A 195 -6.91 -8.28 -41.89
CA TRP A 195 -8.00 -7.29 -41.76
C TRP A 195 -8.37 -7.10 -40.29
N ARG A 196 -7.58 -7.66 -39.38
CA ARG A 196 -7.78 -7.48 -37.95
C ARG A 196 -7.28 -6.10 -37.54
N PRO A 197 -7.89 -5.51 -36.51
CA PRO A 197 -7.47 -4.21 -36.02
C PRO A 197 -6.22 -4.35 -35.14
N ALA A 198 -5.22 -3.51 -35.38
CA ALA A 198 -4.02 -3.39 -34.56
C ALA A 198 -4.32 -3.27 -33.06
N GLU A 199 -3.62 -4.07 -32.28
CA GLU A 199 -3.81 -4.21 -30.85
C GLU A 199 -2.85 -3.32 -30.07
N VAL A 200 -3.28 -2.09 -29.77
CA VAL A 200 -2.43 -1.07 -29.16
C VAL A 200 -2.59 -1.04 -27.64
N VAL A 201 -1.49 -1.28 -26.92
CA VAL A 201 -1.38 -1.13 -25.46
C VAL A 201 -0.89 0.27 -25.12
N LEU A 202 -1.54 0.95 -24.17
CA LEU A 202 -1.23 2.33 -23.78
C LEU A 202 -0.67 2.39 -22.36
N GLU A 203 0.65 2.49 -22.22
CA GLU A 203 1.33 2.40 -20.93
C GLU A 203 1.54 3.76 -20.28
N SER A 204 1.65 3.77 -18.94
CA SER A 204 1.94 4.98 -18.18
C SER A 204 2.71 4.72 -16.89
N ARG A 205 3.62 5.66 -16.58
CA ARG A 205 4.23 5.81 -15.25
C ARG A 205 4.04 7.23 -14.77
N VAL A 206 3.69 7.40 -13.50
CA VAL A 206 3.39 8.72 -12.91
C VAL A 206 4.32 9.00 -11.75
N TYR A 207 4.95 10.17 -11.77
CA TYR A 207 5.95 10.59 -10.80
C TYR A 207 5.54 11.92 -10.16
N SER A 208 5.92 12.10 -8.89
CA SER A 208 5.70 13.32 -8.11
C SER A 208 7.04 14.04 -7.89
N PRO A 209 7.28 15.17 -8.59
CA PRO A 209 8.46 15.99 -8.37
C PRO A 209 8.58 16.49 -6.92
N GLU A 210 7.47 16.77 -6.23
CA GLU A 210 7.51 17.20 -4.83
C GLU A 210 7.87 16.05 -3.87
N VAL A 211 7.42 14.82 -4.12
CA VAL A 211 7.85 13.63 -3.36
C VAL A 211 9.34 13.38 -3.56
N GLU A 212 9.84 13.50 -4.79
CA GLU A 212 11.27 13.38 -5.08
C GLU A 212 12.07 14.46 -4.34
N ALA A 213 11.65 15.73 -4.45
CA ALA A 213 12.33 16.84 -3.80
C ALA A 213 12.32 16.73 -2.26
N ARG A 214 11.21 16.28 -1.68
CA ARG A 214 11.02 16.24 -0.23
C ARG A 214 11.61 14.99 0.44
N TRP A 215 11.50 13.84 -0.22
CA TRP A 215 11.82 12.53 0.36
C TRP A 215 12.91 11.76 -0.40
N GLY A 216 13.40 12.29 -1.54
CA GLY A 216 14.37 11.59 -2.38
C GLY A 216 13.82 10.29 -2.94
N ILE A 217 12.51 10.21 -3.16
CA ILE A 217 11.80 9.07 -3.75
C ILE A 217 11.52 9.44 -5.21
N GLY A 218 12.35 8.95 -6.13
CA GLY A 218 12.17 9.14 -7.57
C GLY A 218 11.39 8.01 -8.25
N ASP A 219 10.96 7.00 -7.47
CA ASP A 219 10.14 5.89 -7.92
C ASP A 219 8.78 6.39 -8.44
N ALA A 220 8.22 5.67 -9.42
CA ALA A 220 6.85 5.95 -9.87
C ALA A 220 5.85 5.69 -8.74
N LEU A 221 4.85 6.57 -8.64
CA LEU A 221 3.73 6.41 -7.71
C LEU A 221 2.65 5.51 -8.30
N CYS A 222 2.43 5.56 -9.61
CA CYS A 222 1.48 4.70 -10.31
C CYS A 222 2.12 4.18 -11.60
N VAL A 223 1.93 2.89 -11.88
CA VAL A 223 2.50 2.14 -12.99
C VAL A 223 1.41 1.29 -13.63
N ARG A 224 1.14 1.55 -14.92
CA ARG A 224 0.24 0.75 -15.75
C ARG A 224 0.98 0.32 -16.99
N GLU A 225 1.40 -0.93 -17.00
CA GLU A 225 2.27 -1.49 -18.03
C GLU A 225 1.72 -2.80 -18.58
N LYS A 226 2.23 -3.18 -19.76
CA LYS A 226 1.87 -4.42 -20.43
C LYS A 226 2.29 -5.64 -19.60
N GLU A 227 3.47 -5.59 -18.98
CA GLU A 227 4.06 -6.72 -18.25
C GLU A 227 3.12 -7.26 -17.15
N GLY A 228 2.47 -6.36 -16.42
CA GLY A 228 1.47 -6.69 -15.40
C GLY A 228 0.02 -6.73 -15.91
N ALA A 229 -0.18 -6.61 -17.22
CA ALA A 229 -1.48 -6.48 -17.86
C ALA A 229 -2.38 -5.39 -17.23
N ALA A 230 -1.74 -4.29 -16.79
CA ALA A 230 -2.37 -3.18 -16.11
C ALA A 230 -2.68 -2.01 -17.06
N ALA A 231 -1.95 -1.95 -18.19
CA ALA A 231 -2.20 -1.02 -19.28
C ALA A 231 -3.45 -1.46 -20.08
N PRO A 232 -4.27 -0.52 -20.57
CA PRO A 232 -5.43 -0.82 -21.40
C PRO A 232 -4.99 -1.19 -22.82
N LEU A 233 -5.67 -2.18 -23.38
CA LEU A 233 -5.61 -2.51 -24.81
C LEU A 233 -6.73 -1.78 -25.57
N ARG A 234 -6.41 -1.26 -26.74
CA ARG A 234 -7.34 -0.69 -27.72
C ARG A 234 -7.09 -1.31 -29.09
N ARG A 235 -8.13 -1.37 -29.91
CA ARG A 235 -8.08 -1.95 -31.25
C ARG A 235 -8.32 -0.86 -32.28
N TYR A 236 -7.37 -0.63 -33.16
CA TYR A 236 -7.44 0.41 -34.21
C TYR A 236 -7.48 -0.26 -35.57
N GLY A 237 -8.45 0.10 -36.43
CA GLY A 237 -8.64 -0.54 -37.72
C GLY A 237 -7.85 0.08 -38.87
N GLN A 238 -7.26 1.26 -38.68
CA GLN A 238 -6.53 1.98 -39.73
C GLN A 238 -5.66 3.12 -39.16
N ASP A 239 -4.66 3.52 -39.94
CA ASP A 239 -3.82 4.68 -39.66
C ASP A 239 -4.65 5.97 -39.50
N GLY A 240 -4.23 6.80 -38.55
CA GLY A 240 -4.84 8.08 -38.25
C GLY A 240 -6.15 7.99 -37.45
N GLU A 241 -6.65 6.80 -37.13
CA GLU A 241 -7.86 6.61 -36.33
C GLU A 241 -7.71 7.21 -34.93
N SER A 242 -8.79 7.84 -34.45
CA SER A 242 -8.90 8.37 -33.10
C SER A 242 -10.07 7.76 -32.36
N GLN A 243 -9.83 7.32 -31.13
CA GLN A 243 -10.83 6.78 -30.23
C GLN A 243 -10.96 7.66 -28.99
N SER A 244 -12.19 7.85 -28.53
CA SER A 244 -12.50 8.48 -27.25
C SER A 244 -12.85 7.42 -26.20
N PHE A 245 -12.31 7.58 -25.00
CA PHE A 245 -12.53 6.64 -23.89
C PHE A 245 -12.26 7.32 -22.55
N THR A 246 -12.24 6.54 -21.47
CA THR A 246 -11.88 7.02 -20.14
C THR A 246 -10.96 5.99 -19.51
N HIS A 247 -9.70 6.36 -19.30
CA HIS A 247 -8.73 5.50 -18.64
C HIS A 247 -7.92 6.31 -17.62
N VAL A 248 -7.99 5.92 -16.36
CA VAL A 248 -7.37 6.64 -15.24
C VAL A 248 -5.89 6.25 -15.12
N LEU A 249 -4.99 7.22 -15.29
CA LEU A 249 -3.54 7.04 -15.19
C LEU A 249 -3.03 7.28 -13.76
N PHE A 250 -3.66 8.20 -13.04
CA PHE A 250 -3.36 8.53 -11.65
C PHE A 250 -4.63 8.96 -10.94
N ASP A 251 -4.81 8.52 -9.70
CA ASP A 251 -5.96 8.90 -8.90
C ASP A 251 -5.68 8.74 -7.40
N ASP A 252 -4.94 9.69 -6.83
CA ASP A 252 -4.63 9.70 -5.41
C ASP A 252 -4.36 11.12 -4.87
N LEU A 253 -4.05 11.21 -3.57
CA LEU A 253 -3.69 12.45 -2.92
C LEU A 253 -2.24 12.87 -3.25
N VAL A 254 -2.04 14.17 -3.46
CA VAL A 254 -0.72 14.77 -3.67
C VAL A 254 -0.28 15.61 -2.48
N LEU A 255 1.03 15.80 -2.32
CA LEU A 255 1.58 16.72 -1.32
C LEU A 255 1.02 18.13 -1.52
N ALA A 256 0.79 18.87 -0.42
CA ALA A 256 0.24 20.23 -0.47
C ALA A 256 1.07 21.21 -1.34
N GLY A 257 2.38 20.97 -1.44
CA GLY A 257 3.31 21.74 -2.26
C GLY A 257 3.41 21.28 -3.72
N GLU A 258 2.79 20.13 -4.07
CA GLU A 258 2.88 19.57 -5.41
C GLU A 258 2.20 20.52 -6.41
N LYS A 259 2.92 20.85 -7.48
CA LYS A 259 2.46 21.79 -8.52
C LYS A 259 2.15 21.09 -9.84
N GLU A 260 2.77 19.95 -10.07
CA GLU A 260 2.65 19.19 -11.29
C GLU A 260 2.95 17.72 -11.06
N LEU A 261 2.37 16.83 -11.86
CA LEU A 261 2.82 15.45 -11.97
C LEU A 261 3.57 15.30 -13.29
N ARG A 262 4.62 14.47 -13.28
CA ARG A 262 5.32 14.06 -14.50
C ARG A 262 4.82 12.69 -14.90
N LEU A 263 4.31 12.56 -16.12
CA LEU A 263 3.91 11.29 -16.70
C LEU A 263 4.94 10.88 -17.75
N GLU A 264 5.28 9.61 -17.78
CA GLU A 264 5.90 8.93 -18.91
C GLU A 264 4.82 8.09 -19.57
N LEU A 265 4.66 8.24 -20.88
CA LEU A 265 3.66 7.54 -21.67
C LEU A 265 4.36 6.79 -22.80
N HIS A 266 3.86 5.60 -23.11
CA HIS A 266 4.34 4.75 -24.19
C HIS A 266 3.15 4.05 -24.83
N ALA A 267 3.26 3.73 -26.11
CA ALA A 267 2.31 2.85 -26.77
C ALA A 267 3.08 1.87 -27.66
N GLU A 268 2.59 0.64 -27.69
CA GLU A 268 3.08 -0.41 -28.57
C GLU A 268 1.89 -1.15 -29.17
N GLU A 269 2.03 -1.55 -30.42
CA GLU A 269 1.19 -2.53 -31.09
C GLU A 269 1.68 -3.93 -30.66
N ILE A 270 0.76 -4.87 -30.45
CA ILE A 270 1.06 -6.25 -30.03
C ILE A 270 0.31 -7.29 -30.88
N ASP A 271 1.05 -8.11 -31.63
CA ASP A 271 0.50 -9.25 -32.40
C ASP A 271 0.28 -10.52 -31.54
N TYR A 272 1.00 -10.62 -30.42
CA TYR A 272 0.94 -11.80 -29.55
C TYR A 272 1.17 -11.43 -28.08
N ASP A 273 0.09 -11.35 -27.31
CA ASP A 273 0.17 -11.38 -25.85
C ASP A 273 -1.06 -12.10 -25.27
N TRP A 274 -0.80 -13.27 -24.70
CA TRP A 274 -1.86 -14.10 -24.12
C TRP A 274 -2.53 -13.45 -22.90
N ARG A 275 -1.85 -12.54 -22.19
CA ARG A 275 -2.44 -11.78 -21.07
C ARG A 275 -3.55 -10.86 -21.56
N TYR A 276 -3.43 -10.38 -22.79
CA TYR A 276 -4.42 -9.53 -23.43
C TYR A 276 -5.40 -10.31 -24.31
N GLY A 277 -5.24 -11.63 -24.40
CA GLY A 277 -6.03 -12.50 -25.27
C GLY A 277 -5.76 -12.27 -26.76
N VAL A 278 -4.57 -11.77 -27.10
CA VAL A 278 -4.18 -11.41 -28.48
C VAL A 278 -3.34 -12.54 -29.09
N HIS A 279 -3.76 -13.01 -30.27
CA HIS A 279 -3.27 -14.22 -30.93
C HIS A 279 -3.32 -14.08 -32.47
N GLU A 280 -2.51 -13.19 -33.03
CA GLU A 280 -2.59 -12.79 -34.45
C GLU A 280 -1.63 -13.60 -35.34
N THR A 281 -0.30 -13.64 -35.06
CA THR A 281 0.67 -14.27 -36.00
C THR A 281 1.89 -15.00 -35.37
N VAL A 282 2.71 -15.65 -36.22
CA VAL A 282 3.90 -16.49 -35.88
C VAL A 282 5.22 -15.81 -36.30
N GLN A 283 5.19 -14.60 -36.87
CA GLN A 283 6.39 -13.87 -37.28
C GLN A 283 6.91 -12.98 -36.14
N LEU A 284 8.23 -13.00 -35.94
CA LEU A 284 8.93 -12.21 -34.92
C LEU A 284 9.59 -10.99 -35.57
N PRO A 285 9.62 -9.81 -34.90
CA PRO A 285 9.06 -9.54 -33.56
C PRO A 285 7.53 -9.41 -33.57
N TYR A 286 6.88 -9.74 -32.45
CA TYR A 286 5.41 -9.70 -32.26
C TYR A 286 4.89 -8.33 -31.78
N TYR A 287 5.71 -7.28 -31.85
CA TYR A 287 5.40 -5.99 -31.24
C TYR A 287 6.07 -4.87 -32.03
N ASP A 288 5.34 -3.78 -32.24
CA ASP A 288 5.85 -2.56 -32.86
C ASP A 288 5.74 -1.34 -31.92
N ASP A 289 6.87 -0.70 -31.62
CA ASP A 289 6.92 0.52 -30.80
C ASP A 289 6.31 1.70 -31.55
N LEU A 290 5.23 2.27 -31.00
CA LEU A 290 4.56 3.46 -31.56
C LEU A 290 5.13 4.77 -30.98
N GLY A 291 6.01 4.65 -29.99
CA GLY A 291 6.79 5.72 -29.40
C GLY A 291 6.40 6.04 -27.96
N SER A 292 7.33 6.73 -27.29
CA SER A 292 7.18 7.17 -25.91
C SER A 292 7.56 8.63 -25.71
N GLY A 293 7.27 9.17 -24.54
CA GLY A 293 7.70 10.50 -24.14
C GLY A 293 7.21 10.89 -22.75
N SER A 294 7.48 12.14 -22.35
CA SER A 294 7.03 12.66 -21.06
C SER A 294 6.21 13.94 -21.21
N ILE A 295 5.21 14.09 -20.34
CA ILE A 295 4.37 15.27 -20.22
C ILE A 295 4.22 15.65 -18.75
N ARG A 296 4.11 16.96 -18.48
CA ARG A 296 3.81 17.48 -17.14
C ARG A 296 2.39 18.03 -17.13
N VAL A 297 1.64 17.71 -16.09
CA VAL A 297 0.26 18.18 -15.91
C VAL A 297 0.13 18.89 -14.56
N SER A 298 -0.66 19.97 -14.48
CA SER A 298 -0.77 20.75 -13.26
C SER A 298 -1.62 20.04 -12.20
N THR A 299 -1.24 20.17 -10.94
CA THR A 299 -2.04 19.75 -9.77
C THR A 299 -2.67 20.94 -9.05
N LEU A 300 -2.63 22.14 -9.64
CA LEU A 300 -3.16 23.38 -9.07
C LEU A 300 -4.49 23.80 -9.68
N SER A 301 -4.75 23.40 -10.92
CA SER A 301 -6.00 23.68 -11.64
C SER A 301 -6.38 22.51 -12.53
N PRO A 302 -7.69 22.17 -12.65
CA PRO A 302 -8.16 21.25 -13.68
C PRO A 302 -7.76 21.73 -15.09
N GLY A 303 -7.57 20.81 -16.01
CA GLY A 303 -7.11 21.16 -17.36
C GLY A 303 -7.10 20.00 -18.34
N SER A 304 -6.92 20.32 -19.62
CA SER A 304 -6.74 19.36 -20.71
C SER A 304 -5.33 19.53 -21.28
N TYR A 305 -4.65 18.42 -21.50
CA TYR A 305 -3.26 18.36 -21.97
C TYR A 305 -3.18 17.42 -23.17
N THR A 306 -2.34 17.75 -24.15
CA THR A 306 -2.11 16.89 -25.31
C THR A 306 -0.69 16.37 -25.27
N PHE A 307 -0.55 15.06 -25.38
CA PHE A 307 0.71 14.36 -25.56
C PHE A 307 0.84 13.90 -27.01
N GLN A 308 2.06 13.96 -27.56
CA GLN A 308 2.38 13.52 -28.91
C GLN A 308 3.71 12.77 -28.88
N ALA A 309 3.72 11.57 -29.46
CA ALA A 309 4.90 10.77 -29.77
C ALA A 309 5.03 10.60 -31.30
N ALA A 310 5.88 9.68 -31.74
CA ALA A 310 6.15 9.41 -33.15
C ALA A 310 4.89 8.98 -33.91
N SER A 311 4.26 7.89 -33.46
CA SER A 311 3.14 7.25 -34.18
C SER A 311 1.82 7.35 -33.42
N TRP A 312 1.75 8.05 -32.30
CA TRP A 312 0.51 8.26 -31.58
C TRP A 312 0.45 9.56 -30.77
N SER A 313 -0.74 9.90 -30.32
CA SER A 313 -1.03 11.05 -29.47
C SER A 313 -2.22 10.77 -28.57
N CYS A 314 -2.33 11.48 -27.46
CA CYS A 314 -3.49 11.38 -26.59
C CYS A 314 -3.87 12.70 -25.93
N THR A 315 -5.11 12.76 -25.46
CA THR A 315 -5.59 13.85 -24.60
C THR A 315 -5.71 13.35 -23.17
N LEU A 316 -5.13 14.11 -22.24
CA LEU A 316 -5.26 13.89 -20.80
C LEU A 316 -6.15 14.97 -20.20
N ALA A 317 -7.10 14.58 -19.36
CA ALA A 317 -7.87 15.47 -18.51
C ALA A 317 -7.39 15.35 -17.07
N VAL A 318 -7.16 16.50 -16.42
CA VAL A 318 -6.89 16.58 -14.99
C VAL A 318 -8.10 17.15 -14.27
N SER A 319 -8.52 16.46 -13.21
CA SER A 319 -9.49 16.95 -12.24
C SER A 319 -8.87 16.99 -10.84
N ILE A 320 -9.39 17.90 -10.02
CA ILE A 320 -8.87 18.16 -8.67
C ILE A 320 -10.06 18.19 -7.71
N PHE A 321 -9.90 17.50 -6.59
CA PHE A 321 -10.86 17.52 -5.49
C PHE A 321 -10.12 17.75 -4.17
N ASP A 322 -10.50 18.78 -3.42
CA ASP A 322 -9.96 19.05 -2.09
C ASP A 322 -10.93 18.53 -1.03
N TYR A 323 -10.57 17.46 -0.33
CA TYR A 323 -11.34 16.96 0.80
C TYR A 323 -11.33 17.97 1.96
N ALA A 324 -12.47 18.10 2.63
CA ALA A 324 -12.64 18.97 3.80
C ALA A 324 -12.01 18.38 5.08
N PHE A 325 -10.82 17.79 5.00
CA PHE A 325 -10.08 17.40 6.20
C PHE A 325 -9.48 18.62 6.88
N ALA A 326 -9.55 18.65 8.21
CA ALA A 326 -8.69 19.54 8.97
C ALA A 326 -7.24 19.27 8.54
N PRO A 327 -6.44 20.32 8.23
CA PRO A 327 -5.02 20.10 7.99
C PRO A 327 -4.47 19.32 9.18
N PRO A 328 -3.63 18.28 8.97
CA PRO A 328 -2.99 17.63 10.09
C PRO A 328 -2.35 18.75 10.90
N LEU A 329 -2.81 18.94 12.13
CA LEU A 329 -2.07 19.78 13.06
C LEU A 329 -0.70 19.14 13.07
N GLY A 330 0.29 19.87 12.55
CA GLY A 330 1.66 19.38 12.55
C GLY A 330 1.90 18.88 13.94
N VAL A 331 2.16 17.57 14.07
CA VAL A 331 2.85 17.12 15.26
C VAL A 331 4.08 17.99 15.22
N VAL A 332 4.20 18.91 16.19
CA VAL A 332 5.43 19.68 16.39
C VAL A 332 6.54 18.68 16.16
N ASP A 333 7.54 19.04 15.36
CA ASP A 333 8.69 18.21 15.05
C ASP A 333 9.50 18.00 16.35
N VAL A 334 8.87 17.34 17.32
CA VAL A 334 9.47 16.58 18.37
C VAL A 334 10.07 15.47 17.55
N ARG A 335 11.29 15.70 17.05
CA ARG A 335 12.25 14.60 17.02
C ARG A 335 12.16 14.04 18.42
N PRO A 336 11.54 12.87 18.66
CA PRO A 336 11.75 12.25 19.92
C PRO A 336 13.22 11.87 19.80
N GLY A 337 14.10 12.62 20.48
CA GLY A 337 15.14 11.92 21.22
C GLY A 337 14.34 10.95 22.07
N ARG A 338 14.08 9.76 21.54
CA ARG A 338 13.14 8.81 22.11
C ARG A 338 13.79 8.49 23.44
N ALA A 339 13.26 9.07 24.52
CA ALA A 339 13.93 8.94 25.78
C ALA A 339 13.98 7.43 26.08
N ALA A 340 15.16 6.88 26.25
CA ALA A 340 15.37 5.44 26.29
C ALA A 340 16.06 5.09 27.59
N LEU A 341 15.56 4.04 28.24
CA LEU A 341 16.22 3.52 29.43
C LEU A 341 17.47 2.75 29.00
N ARG A 342 18.63 3.23 29.41
CA ARG A 342 19.92 2.58 29.22
C ARG A 342 20.39 1.94 30.50
N ILE A 343 20.82 0.69 30.39
CA ILE A 343 21.41 -0.10 31.47
C ILE A 343 22.84 -0.41 31.06
N SER A 344 23.82 0.05 31.84
CA SER A 344 25.24 -0.15 31.55
C SER A 344 26.06 -0.38 32.82
N PRO A 345 26.93 -1.42 32.86
CA PRO A 345 27.03 -2.48 31.86
C PRO A 345 25.77 -3.35 31.83
N ASN A 346 25.50 -3.97 30.69
CA ASN A 346 24.44 -4.98 30.54
C ASN A 346 24.84 -5.95 29.41
N PRO A 347 25.15 -7.23 29.70
CA PRO A 347 25.07 -7.91 31.00
C PRO A 347 26.01 -7.37 32.10
N HIS A 348 25.73 -7.66 33.38
CA HIS A 348 26.57 -7.25 34.52
C HIS A 348 26.62 -8.30 35.64
N ALA A 349 27.72 -8.38 36.39
CA ALA A 349 27.89 -9.33 37.52
C ALA A 349 27.79 -8.67 38.91
N ALA A 350 28.09 -7.37 39.01
CA ALA A 350 28.16 -6.65 40.28
C ALA A 350 27.13 -5.51 40.38
N SER A 351 27.23 -4.48 39.52
CA SER A 351 26.24 -3.41 39.50
C SER A 351 26.04 -2.82 38.11
N ALA A 352 24.82 -2.42 37.79
CA ALA A 352 24.48 -1.69 36.59
C ALA A 352 23.98 -0.28 36.93
N ARG A 353 24.33 0.68 36.08
CA ARG A 353 23.76 2.02 36.09
C ARG A 353 22.59 2.08 35.13
N ILE A 354 21.47 2.63 35.58
CA ILE A 354 20.23 2.74 34.83
C ILE A 354 19.92 4.23 34.64
N THR A 355 19.91 4.69 33.40
CA THR A 355 19.80 6.12 33.05
C THR A 355 18.76 6.33 31.96
N LEU A 356 18.06 7.47 31.99
CA LEU A 356 17.14 7.87 30.92
C LEU A 356 17.87 8.78 29.93
N GLU A 357 18.33 8.23 28.81
CA GLU A 357 18.94 9.00 27.73
C GLU A 357 17.88 9.75 26.93
N GLY A 358 18.21 10.90 26.34
CA GLY A 358 17.32 11.63 25.44
C GLY A 358 16.22 12.46 26.11
N ALA A 359 16.12 12.44 27.44
CA ALA A 359 15.30 13.40 28.16
C ALA A 359 15.97 14.80 28.07
N ALA A 360 15.29 15.77 27.44
CA ALA A 360 15.77 17.14 27.40
C ALA A 360 16.08 17.64 28.81
N ALA A 361 17.30 18.12 29.01
CA ALA A 361 17.79 18.67 30.26
C ALA A 361 17.01 19.96 30.61
N GLY A 362 15.86 19.79 31.27
CA GLY A 362 15.25 20.84 32.06
C GLY A 362 16.07 21.00 33.34
N THR A 363 16.35 22.23 33.74
CA THR A 363 17.03 22.53 35.00
C THR A 363 16.09 22.26 36.18
N GLY A 364 16.13 21.05 36.72
CA GLY A 364 15.37 20.66 37.91
C GLY A 364 15.43 19.15 38.18
N SER A 365 15.24 18.75 39.44
CA SER A 365 15.12 17.35 39.82
C SER A 365 13.90 16.70 39.16
N ALA A 366 14.01 15.45 38.73
CA ALA A 366 12.90 14.69 38.14
C ALA A 366 12.56 13.46 39.01
N PRO A 367 11.66 13.61 40.01
CA PRO A 367 11.23 12.52 40.87
C PRO A 367 10.74 11.33 40.05
N ALA A 368 11.25 10.15 40.38
CA ALA A 368 11.05 8.96 39.60
C ALA A 368 11.08 7.71 40.47
N THR A 369 10.35 6.69 40.03
CA THR A 369 10.32 5.37 40.65
C THR A 369 10.87 4.35 39.67
N LEU A 370 11.90 3.63 40.08
CA LEU A 370 12.42 2.46 39.39
C LEU A 370 11.89 1.18 40.06
N GLU A 371 11.29 0.30 39.26
CA GLU A 371 10.84 -1.03 39.67
C GLU A 371 11.61 -2.09 38.88
N ILE A 372 11.97 -3.17 39.54
CA ILE A 372 12.67 -4.30 38.95
C ILE A 372 11.84 -5.55 39.21
N HIS A 373 11.57 -6.31 38.15
CA HIS A 373 10.76 -7.51 38.16
C HIS A 373 11.56 -8.70 37.65
N ASP A 374 11.30 -9.88 38.22
CA ASP A 374 11.76 -11.13 37.61
C ASP A 374 10.89 -11.51 36.39
N ILE A 375 11.28 -12.56 35.67
CA ILE A 375 10.57 -13.00 34.45
C ILE A 375 9.12 -13.46 34.68
N SER A 376 8.72 -13.73 35.93
CA SER A 376 7.33 -14.06 36.28
C SER A 376 6.46 -12.82 36.47
N GLY A 377 7.07 -11.62 36.45
CA GLY A 377 6.40 -10.35 36.71
C GLY A 377 6.41 -9.94 38.19
N ARG A 378 6.94 -10.77 39.10
CA ARG A 378 7.06 -10.43 40.52
C ARG A 378 8.08 -9.31 40.72
N MET A 379 7.68 -8.24 41.41
CA MET A 379 8.56 -7.13 41.77
C MET A 379 9.57 -7.58 42.83
N VAL A 380 10.86 -7.41 42.55
CA VAL A 380 11.96 -7.79 43.43
C VAL A 380 12.67 -6.61 44.06
N ARG A 381 12.58 -5.40 43.47
CA ARG A 381 13.20 -4.19 44.00
C ARG A 381 12.43 -2.95 43.56
N ARG A 382 12.30 -1.98 44.46
CA ARG A 382 11.79 -0.63 44.17
C ARG A 382 12.79 0.42 44.67
N ILE A 383 13.09 1.42 43.84
CA ILE A 383 14.02 2.50 44.16
C ILE A 383 13.38 3.84 43.77
N GLU A 384 13.25 4.74 44.73
CA GLU A 384 12.82 6.13 44.47
C GLU A 384 14.06 7.02 44.33
N GLY A 385 14.02 7.93 43.37
CA GLY A 385 15.18 8.77 43.06
C GLY A 385 14.92 9.79 41.96
N ASP A 386 16.01 10.31 41.40
CA ASP A 386 15.97 11.29 40.33
C ASP A 386 16.32 10.65 38.99
N ALA A 387 15.39 10.70 38.02
CA ALA A 387 15.60 10.13 36.69
C ALA A 387 16.79 10.74 35.95
N LEU A 388 17.16 11.99 36.22
CA LEU A 388 18.31 12.66 35.60
C LEU A 388 19.65 12.24 36.23
N ALA A 389 19.66 11.92 37.52
CA ALA A 389 20.84 11.39 38.20
C ALA A 389 21.11 9.91 37.82
N GLY A 390 20.05 9.19 37.47
CA GLY A 390 20.07 7.77 37.20
C GLY A 390 20.09 6.93 38.47
N PHE A 391 19.87 5.64 38.30
CA PHE A 391 19.78 4.66 39.38
C PHE A 391 20.96 3.70 39.32
N ARG A 392 21.27 3.08 40.46
CA ARG A 392 22.22 1.98 40.55
C ARG A 392 21.50 0.77 41.11
N TRP A 393 21.69 -0.36 40.47
CA TRP A 393 21.24 -1.66 40.97
C TRP A 393 22.42 -2.60 41.07
N ASP A 394 22.50 -3.34 42.17
CA ASP A 394 23.60 -4.23 42.56
C ASP A 394 23.20 -5.71 42.50
N GLY A 395 22.10 -6.03 41.82
CA GLY A 395 21.59 -7.39 41.70
C GLY A 395 20.97 -7.94 42.99
N ARG A 396 20.56 -7.08 43.93
CA ARG A 396 19.86 -7.49 45.17
C ARG A 396 18.38 -7.14 45.15
N ASP A 397 17.58 -7.91 45.88
CA ASP A 397 16.16 -7.65 46.12
C ASP A 397 15.96 -6.55 47.19
N GLN A 398 14.71 -6.28 47.57
CA GLN A 398 14.34 -5.23 48.52
C GLN A 398 14.98 -5.43 49.91
N GLU A 399 15.14 -6.68 50.32
CA GLU A 399 15.71 -7.12 51.60
C GLU A 399 17.25 -7.15 51.59
N GLY A 400 17.87 -6.94 50.41
CA GLY A 400 19.32 -6.94 50.25
C GLY A 400 19.92 -8.33 50.00
N VAL A 401 19.09 -9.33 49.69
CA VAL A 401 19.55 -10.67 49.31
C VAL A 401 19.94 -10.67 47.83
N ARG A 402 21.03 -11.37 47.50
CA ARG A 402 21.50 -11.46 46.11
C ARG A 402 20.52 -12.30 45.29
N LEU A 403 20.07 -11.75 44.17
CA LEU A 403 19.18 -12.41 43.25
C LEU A 403 19.93 -13.44 42.39
N LEU A 404 19.20 -14.43 41.87
CA LEU A 404 19.76 -15.43 40.97
C LEU A 404 20.19 -14.79 39.64
N PRO A 405 21.21 -15.34 38.96
CA PRO A 405 21.54 -14.93 37.60
C PRO A 405 20.35 -15.12 36.67
N GLY A 406 20.08 -14.15 35.79
CA GLY A 406 18.91 -14.20 34.93
C GLY A 406 18.53 -12.88 34.30
N LEU A 407 17.39 -12.91 33.59
CA LEU A 407 16.78 -11.75 32.96
C LEU A 407 15.82 -11.05 33.92
N TYR A 408 15.95 -9.72 34.04
CA TYR A 408 15.09 -8.88 34.85
C TYR A 408 14.48 -7.77 34.00
N MET A 409 13.20 -7.47 34.24
CA MET A 409 12.50 -6.35 33.60
C MET A 409 12.59 -5.13 34.50
N VAL A 410 13.08 -4.03 33.95
CA VAL A 410 13.24 -2.76 34.65
C VAL A 410 12.20 -1.80 34.11
N ARG A 411 11.43 -1.16 35.00
CA ARG A 411 10.44 -0.14 34.68
C ARG A 411 10.78 1.16 35.42
N LEU A 412 10.84 2.27 34.70
CA LEU A 412 11.00 3.61 35.27
C LEU A 412 9.71 4.39 35.04
N SER A 413 9.14 4.94 36.08
CA SER A 413 7.97 5.82 36.01
C SER A 413 8.31 7.22 36.52
N THR A 414 7.93 8.24 35.75
CA THR A 414 8.03 9.67 36.10
C THR A 414 6.72 10.36 35.79
N SER A 415 6.59 11.64 36.15
CA SER A 415 5.44 12.47 35.72
C SER A 415 5.33 12.64 34.21
N ARG A 416 6.40 12.39 33.45
CA ARG A 416 6.45 12.57 31.98
C ARG A 416 6.22 11.28 31.19
N GLY A 417 6.21 10.12 31.85
CA GLY A 417 6.03 8.86 31.14
C GLY A 417 6.53 7.65 31.91
N THR A 418 6.46 6.50 31.24
CA THR A 418 7.00 5.23 31.73
C THR A 418 7.88 4.61 30.65
N TRP A 419 9.02 4.08 31.05
CA TRP A 419 9.98 3.41 30.18
C TRP A 419 10.32 2.04 30.75
N SER A 420 10.65 1.09 29.87
CA SER A 420 11.08 -0.24 30.27
C SER A 420 12.33 -0.69 29.52
N ALA A 421 13.13 -1.52 30.17
CA ALA A 421 14.29 -2.18 29.57
C ALA A 421 14.52 -3.56 30.22
N ARG A 422 15.44 -4.32 29.64
CA ARG A 422 15.84 -5.65 30.11
C ARG A 422 17.24 -5.57 30.68
N SER A 423 17.45 -6.13 31.87
CA SER A 423 18.75 -6.24 32.52
C SER A 423 19.13 -7.71 32.66
N VAL A 424 20.37 -8.06 32.32
CA VAL A 424 20.91 -9.41 32.47
C VAL A 424 21.91 -9.41 33.62
N LEU A 425 21.60 -10.15 34.69
CA LEU A 425 22.45 -10.37 35.86
C LEU A 425 23.23 -11.67 35.69
N LEU A 426 24.55 -11.61 35.85
CA LEU A 426 25.47 -12.74 35.79
C LEU A 426 25.83 -13.23 37.22
N PRO A 427 26.36 -14.46 37.36
CA PRO A 427 26.81 -15.05 38.64
C PRO A 427 27.71 -14.18 39.51
#